data_AF-A0A653B513-F1
#
_entry.id   AF-A0A653B513-F1
#
_cell.length_a   1.000
_cell.length_b   1.000
_cell.length_c   1.000
_cell.angle_alpha   90.00
_cell.angle_beta   90.00
_cell.angle_gamma   90.00
#
_symmetry.space_group_name_H-M   'P 1'
#
loop_
_entity.id
_entity.type
_entity.pdbx_description
1 polymer ?
#
loop_
_entity_poly.entity_id
_entity_poly.type
_entity_poly.pdbx_seq_one_letter_code
_entity_poly.pdbx_strand_id
1 'polypeptide(L)'
;MRHWATGKAVADEDLSARRPADERWSRVPTSGGVYRCHETLSTGFAGPVAASLLLVNPVRDCPLTAELPTPRASACPGLLRIVPALDGGICRVKLPGGVLHSAQARAIGEAARRYASGTLELTNRSNLQIRGVLPGQESALIGALLAAGLGPRVAAADDVRNLLLSPAAGLDPQARMDVRPLAGQLLDLLQDTPALHALSAKFALQLDGGEALAMREHPHDLWLAAEDERHLLLGLAGCPSDAPLARIEAAQAVELVHQLLLLFLELATPEQSRMRQLLAQLPASELLQRLQARLDFPLQPPTADWQTPAGVERAPAGIYPQARAGLCMVVAGAQLGRLHAEQLLALAELSERYAGGELRLTPWQGLLLGNVPQAEAATLSNALGELGLLHEAGDPLLGLVACTGSAACARGLADSKHHALHLAELLRANGARPQAHLSACPRSCASARVQPYTLLASTPDHYQLYQRTPEVTGFGRLLVPSMTIDEAGAWFARHLPAGLPDA
;
A
#
# COMPACT_ATOMS: atom_id res chain seq x y z
N MET A 1 22.83 64.05 4.45
CA MET A 1 22.18 65.16 5.17
C MET A 1 21.18 64.57 6.17
N ARG A 2 21.35 64.94 7.46
CA ARG A 2 20.44 64.83 8.64
C ARG A 2 20.12 63.39 9.15
N HIS A 3 20.86 62.85 10.14
CA HIS A 3 20.73 62.90 11.64
C HIS A 3 20.03 61.62 12.20
N TRP A 4 20.71 60.62 12.83
CA TRP A 4 21.17 60.45 14.25
C TRP A 4 20.09 60.74 15.31
N ALA A 5 19.86 60.01 16.42
CA ALA A 5 20.35 58.77 17.09
C ALA A 5 19.37 58.45 18.26
N THR A 6 19.24 57.23 18.79
CA THR A 6 19.66 56.72 20.14
C THR A 6 18.64 55.59 20.50
N GLY A 7 18.90 54.42 21.10
CA GLY A 7 19.96 53.96 22.00
C GLY A 7 19.39 53.75 23.41
N LYS A 8 19.13 52.48 23.84
CA LYS A 8 19.22 52.03 25.25
C LYS A 8 19.16 50.50 25.36
N ALA A 9 20.16 49.96 26.06
CA ALA A 9 20.36 48.57 26.48
C ALA A 9 20.05 48.40 27.99
N VAL A 10 20.41 47.23 28.55
CA VAL A 10 20.44 46.73 29.96
C VAL A 10 19.33 45.68 30.20
N ALA A 11 19.51 44.48 30.78
CA ALA A 11 20.62 43.62 31.28
C ALA A 11 20.04 42.17 31.28
N ASP A 12 20.75 41.11 30.92
CA ASP A 12 21.69 40.31 31.73
C ASP A 12 21.14 39.85 33.10
N GLU A 13 20.64 38.61 33.15
CA GLU A 13 20.59 37.80 34.37
C GLU A 13 20.91 36.33 34.03
N ASP A 14 22.09 35.94 34.49
CA ASP A 14 22.65 34.59 34.53
C ASP A 14 21.96 33.77 35.63
N LEU A 15 21.45 32.58 35.26
CA LEU A 15 21.11 31.53 36.22
C LEU A 15 21.68 30.18 35.75
N SER A 16 23.01 30.11 35.76
CA SER A 16 23.73 28.87 36.00
C SER A 16 23.45 28.36 37.43
N ALA A 17 22.62 27.31 37.58
CA ALA A 17 22.80 26.20 38.54
C ALA A 17 21.57 25.29 38.63
N ARG A 18 21.71 24.08 38.07
CA ARG A 18 21.42 22.77 38.71
C ARG A 18 21.26 21.72 37.60
N ARG A 19 22.37 21.04 37.28
CA ARG A 19 22.31 19.70 36.69
C ARG A 19 21.87 18.72 37.77
N PRO A 20 21.00 17.76 37.43
CA PRO A 20 21.21 16.38 37.83
C PRO A 20 21.83 15.63 36.66
N ALA A 21 22.83 14.83 37.00
CA ALA A 21 23.47 13.86 36.12
C ALA A 21 22.52 12.70 35.79
N ASP A 22 22.84 12.05 34.66
CA ASP A 22 22.54 10.66 34.34
C ASP A 22 21.08 10.19 34.33
N GLU A 23 20.45 10.27 33.16
CA GLU A 23 19.51 9.23 32.74
C GLU A 23 19.75 8.86 31.26
N ARG A 24 20.30 7.66 31.11
CA ARG A 24 20.58 6.94 29.88
C ARG A 24 19.27 6.79 29.07
N TRP A 25 19.17 7.42 27.91
CA TRP A 25 18.02 7.26 27.00
C TRP A 25 18.00 5.87 26.38
N SER A 26 17.42 4.91 27.10
CA SER A 26 16.97 3.63 26.53
C SER A 26 15.46 3.68 26.36
N ARG A 27 15.00 4.04 25.15
CA ARG A 27 13.60 3.81 24.73
C ARG A 27 13.57 3.28 23.31
N VAL A 28 13.55 1.96 23.21
CA VAL A 28 13.09 1.21 22.03
C VAL A 28 11.59 1.46 21.87
N PRO A 29 11.06 1.80 20.69
CA PRO A 29 9.64 2.00 20.51
C PRO A 29 8.92 0.64 20.46
N THR A 30 8.09 0.36 21.45
CA THR A 30 7.02 -0.64 21.31
C THR A 30 5.90 -0.06 20.47
N SER A 31 5.34 -0.91 19.61
CA SER A 31 4.28 -0.61 18.65
C SER A 31 2.99 -0.12 19.31
N GLY A 32 2.46 1.02 18.85
CA GLY A 32 1.07 1.43 19.10
C GLY A 32 0.91 2.69 19.96
N GLY A 33 1.02 3.87 19.34
CA GLY A 33 0.67 5.14 19.99
C GLY A 33 -0.69 5.65 19.51
N VAL A 34 -1.74 5.39 20.28
CA VAL A 34 -3.03 6.10 20.22
C VAL A 34 -2.96 7.25 21.22
N TYR A 35 -3.13 8.49 20.76
CA TYR A 35 -3.25 9.65 21.64
C TYR A 35 -4.70 9.76 22.13
N ARG A 36 -4.94 9.70 23.44
CA ARG A 36 -6.18 10.17 24.07
C ARG A 36 -5.93 11.55 24.67
N CYS A 37 -6.69 12.54 24.23
CA CYS A 37 -6.89 13.78 24.97
C CYS A 37 -7.90 13.49 26.09
N HIS A 38 -7.51 13.70 27.35
CA HIS A 38 -8.44 13.73 28.48
C HIS A 38 -8.99 15.15 28.61
N GLU A 39 -10.28 15.34 28.30
CA GLU A 39 -11.05 16.47 28.81
C GLU A 39 -11.63 16.09 30.18
N THR A 40 -11.24 16.85 31.20
CA THR A 40 -11.84 16.83 32.52
C THR A 40 -13.11 17.67 32.51
N LEU A 41 -14.28 17.05 32.73
CA LEU A 41 -15.49 17.77 33.13
C LEU A 41 -15.98 17.27 34.49
N SER A 42 -16.16 18.23 35.37
CA SER A 42 -16.54 18.12 36.77
C SER A 42 -18.02 17.73 36.95
N THR A 43 -18.25 17.01 38.04
CA THR A 43 -19.51 16.55 38.62
C THR A 43 -20.55 17.64 38.89
N GLY A 44 -21.85 17.30 38.74
CA GLY A 44 -22.97 18.10 39.26
C GLY A 44 -24.37 17.47 39.11
N PHE A 45 -24.78 16.72 40.14
CA PHE A 45 -26.13 16.55 40.74
C PHE A 45 -27.45 16.42 39.91
N ALA A 46 -28.11 15.27 40.17
CA ALA A 46 -29.51 15.04 40.61
C ALA A 46 -30.75 15.33 39.74
N GLY A 47 -31.57 14.27 39.57
CA GLY A 47 -33.01 14.32 39.90
C GLY A 47 -34.00 13.81 38.84
N PRO A 48 -35.02 12.97 39.19
CA PRO A 48 -35.70 12.06 38.26
C PRO A 48 -37.18 12.40 37.99
N VAL A 49 -37.81 11.84 36.95
CA VAL A 49 -39.24 11.43 37.00
C VAL A 49 -39.53 10.31 35.98
N ALA A 50 -40.18 9.26 36.47
CA ALA A 50 -40.74 8.16 35.69
C ALA A 50 -42.21 8.45 35.28
N ALA A 51 -42.66 7.89 34.15
CA ALA A 51 -44.08 7.61 33.94
C ALA A 51 -44.24 6.44 32.95
N SER A 52 -44.82 5.35 33.48
CA SER A 52 -45.23 4.13 32.79
C SER A 52 -46.34 4.36 31.77
N LEU A 53 -46.40 3.51 30.73
CA LEU A 53 -47.66 2.95 30.25
C LEU A 53 -47.41 1.61 29.54
N LEU A 54 -48.04 0.58 30.10
CA LEU A 54 -48.11 -0.80 29.63
C LEU A 54 -48.92 -0.90 28.34
N LEU A 55 -48.47 -1.72 27.40
CA LEU A 55 -49.35 -2.50 26.52
C LEU A 55 -48.66 -3.81 26.18
N VAL A 56 -49.24 -4.89 26.72
CA VAL A 56 -48.84 -6.28 26.51
C VAL A 56 -49.40 -6.72 25.16
N ASN A 57 -48.57 -7.30 24.28
CA ASN A 57 -49.05 -8.15 23.20
C ASN A 57 -48.10 -9.35 23.04
N PRO A 58 -48.60 -10.59 23.02
CA PRO A 58 -47.76 -11.79 23.06
C PRO A 58 -47.43 -12.24 21.64
N VAL A 59 -46.16 -12.13 21.25
CA VAL A 59 -45.60 -12.92 20.15
C VAL A 59 -44.23 -13.42 20.61
N ARG A 60 -44.17 -14.71 20.97
CA ARG A 60 -42.93 -15.47 20.85
C ARG A 60 -42.72 -15.66 19.34
N ASP A 61 -41.61 -15.15 18.80
CA ASP A 61 -40.63 -15.96 18.06
C ASP A 61 -39.55 -15.11 17.37
N CYS A 62 -38.30 -15.57 17.52
CA CYS A 62 -37.06 -15.25 16.79
C CYS A 62 -36.37 -13.87 17.01
N PRO A 63 -35.17 -13.82 17.64
CA PRO A 63 -34.28 -12.67 17.54
C PRO A 63 -33.31 -12.89 16.36
N LEU A 64 -33.67 -12.43 15.16
CA LEU A 64 -32.74 -12.28 14.05
C LEU A 64 -32.95 -10.93 13.36
N THR A 65 -32.74 -9.86 14.11
CA THR A 65 -32.16 -8.65 13.55
C THR A 65 -30.75 -8.57 14.08
N ALA A 66 -29.83 -9.29 13.43
CA ALA A 66 -28.41 -9.01 13.60
C ALA A 66 -28.21 -7.56 13.13
N GLU A 67 -27.98 -6.65 14.08
CA GLU A 67 -27.62 -5.27 13.74
C GLU A 67 -26.41 -5.32 12.81
N LEU A 68 -26.53 -4.68 11.64
CA LEU A 68 -25.41 -4.61 10.71
C LEU A 68 -24.21 -3.95 11.41
N PRO A 69 -23.00 -4.53 11.31
CA PRO A 69 -21.84 -3.97 11.97
C PRO A 69 -21.62 -2.53 11.48
N THR A 70 -21.43 -1.59 12.41
CA THR A 70 -21.19 -0.19 12.06
C THR A 70 -19.83 -0.03 11.38
N PRO A 71 -19.73 0.79 10.31
CA PRO A 71 -18.46 1.04 9.64
C PRO A 71 -17.40 1.58 10.60
N ARG A 72 -16.20 0.99 10.60
CA ARG A 72 -15.09 1.44 11.45
C ARG A 72 -14.56 2.80 10.98
N ALA A 73 -14.37 3.74 11.91
CA ALA A 73 -13.75 5.02 11.61
C ALA A 73 -12.34 4.82 11.02
N SER A 74 -12.07 5.39 9.86
CA SER A 74 -10.81 5.23 9.13
C SER A 74 -10.22 6.58 8.76
N ALA A 75 -8.97 6.82 9.18
CA ALA A 75 -8.18 7.97 8.75
C ALA A 75 -7.54 7.78 7.36
N CYS A 76 -7.81 6.65 6.69
CA CYS A 76 -7.25 6.39 5.35
C CYS A 76 -8.05 7.17 4.29
N PRO A 77 -7.37 7.69 3.24
CA PRO A 77 -8.08 8.29 2.12
C PRO A 77 -8.86 7.21 1.35
N GLY A 78 -10.09 7.56 1.00
CA GLY A 78 -10.93 6.88 0.03
C GLY A 78 -11.22 7.81 -1.16
N LEU A 79 -12.20 7.48 -1.98
CA LEU A 79 -12.64 8.40 -3.03
C LEU A 79 -13.59 9.44 -2.44
N LEU A 80 -14.56 8.99 -1.65
CA LEU A 80 -15.58 9.86 -1.04
C LEU A 80 -15.04 10.59 0.20
N ARG A 81 -13.96 10.08 0.79
CA ARG A 81 -13.27 10.70 1.92
C ARG A 81 -11.86 11.17 1.54
N ILE A 82 -11.78 12.43 1.12
CA ILE A 82 -10.51 13.10 0.84
C ILE A 82 -9.87 13.52 2.17
N VAL A 83 -8.63 13.07 2.39
CA VAL A 83 -7.90 13.31 3.63
C VAL A 83 -6.92 14.46 3.44
N PRO A 84 -6.85 15.45 4.35
CA PRO A 84 -5.92 16.56 4.22
C PRO A 84 -4.45 16.09 4.33
N ALA A 85 -3.60 16.66 3.48
CA ALA A 85 -2.14 16.59 3.57
C ALA A 85 -1.52 17.98 3.38
N LEU A 86 -0.19 18.07 3.49
CA LEU A 86 0.52 19.36 3.43
C LEU A 86 0.41 20.00 2.03
N ASP A 87 0.36 19.17 0.99
CA ASP A 87 0.24 19.54 -0.42
C ASP A 87 -1.21 19.74 -0.88
N GLY A 88 -2.19 19.55 0.00
CA GLY A 88 -3.64 19.54 -0.29
C GLY A 88 -4.26 18.18 -0.01
N GLY A 89 -5.52 17.97 -0.41
CA GLY A 89 -6.23 16.72 -0.14
C GLY A 89 -5.62 15.51 -0.87
N ILE A 90 -5.78 14.32 -0.31
CA ILE A 90 -5.43 13.04 -0.93
C ILE A 90 -6.72 12.27 -1.20
N CYS A 91 -6.92 11.92 -2.47
CA CYS A 91 -8.04 11.12 -2.95
C CYS A 91 -7.51 9.79 -3.50
N ARG A 92 -8.17 8.67 -3.19
CA ARG A 92 -7.80 7.35 -3.72
C ARG A 92 -8.93 6.80 -4.57
N VAL A 93 -8.62 6.37 -5.80
CA VAL A 93 -9.61 5.73 -6.68
C VAL A 93 -9.85 4.27 -6.30
N LYS A 94 -10.98 3.73 -6.77
CA LYS A 94 -11.24 2.29 -6.85
C LYS A 94 -10.72 1.80 -8.19
N LEU A 95 -9.89 0.76 -8.13
CA LEU A 95 -9.29 0.17 -9.32
C LEU A 95 -9.31 -1.35 -9.17
N PRO A 96 -10.44 -2.02 -9.46
CA PRO A 96 -10.60 -3.46 -9.31
C PRO A 96 -9.47 -4.23 -10.02
N GLY A 97 -8.73 -5.06 -9.27
CA GLY A 97 -7.61 -5.83 -9.81
C GLY A 97 -6.41 -5.00 -10.30
N GLY A 98 -6.43 -3.68 -10.14
CA GLY A 98 -5.40 -2.78 -10.63
C GLY A 98 -5.47 -2.47 -12.12
N VAL A 99 -6.59 -2.79 -12.78
CA VAL A 99 -6.81 -2.55 -14.21
C VAL A 99 -7.39 -1.16 -14.41
N LEU A 100 -6.73 -0.36 -15.26
CA LEU A 100 -7.10 1.01 -15.62
C LEU A 100 -7.29 1.11 -17.13
N HIS A 101 -8.51 1.36 -17.58
CA HIS A 101 -8.77 1.59 -19.00
C HIS A 101 -8.36 3.01 -19.43
N SER A 102 -8.05 3.20 -20.70
CA SER A 102 -7.59 4.48 -21.25
C SER A 102 -8.56 5.64 -20.98
N ALA A 103 -9.87 5.41 -21.12
CA ALA A 103 -10.89 6.41 -20.79
C ALA A 103 -10.86 6.83 -19.32
N GLN A 104 -10.63 5.88 -18.40
CA GLN A 104 -10.48 6.15 -16.98
C GLN A 104 -9.17 6.88 -16.69
N ALA A 105 -8.07 6.50 -17.35
CA ALA A 105 -6.78 7.18 -17.24
C ALA A 105 -6.90 8.65 -17.68
N ARG A 106 -7.62 8.91 -18.80
CA ARG A 106 -7.93 10.28 -19.25
C ARG A 106 -8.74 11.06 -18.22
N ALA A 107 -9.81 10.46 -17.70
CA ALA A 107 -10.63 11.10 -16.67
C ALA A 107 -9.82 11.45 -15.41
N ILE A 108 -8.93 10.56 -14.94
CA ILE A 108 -8.03 10.82 -13.81
C ILE A 108 -7.06 11.96 -14.14
N GLY A 109 -6.41 11.92 -15.31
CA GLY A 109 -5.46 12.95 -15.72
C GLY A 109 -6.11 14.33 -15.79
N GLU A 110 -7.27 14.44 -16.43
CA GLU A 110 -8.03 15.70 -16.52
C GLU A 110 -8.50 16.19 -15.15
N ALA A 111 -9.04 15.30 -14.33
CA ALA A 111 -9.51 15.63 -12.99
C ALA A 111 -8.36 16.10 -12.08
N ALA A 112 -7.20 15.42 -12.15
CA ALA A 112 -6.02 15.80 -11.39
C ALA A 112 -5.44 17.16 -11.83
N ARG A 113 -5.49 17.48 -13.13
CA ARG A 113 -5.07 18.78 -13.65
C ARG A 113 -6.00 19.92 -13.23
N ARG A 114 -7.31 19.65 -13.19
CA ARG A 114 -8.33 20.69 -12.97
C ARG A 114 -8.61 20.95 -11.49
N TYR A 115 -8.59 19.90 -10.68
CA TYR A 115 -9.08 19.95 -9.29
C TYR A 115 -7.98 19.65 -8.25
N ALA A 116 -6.76 19.33 -8.69
CA ALA A 116 -5.65 18.99 -7.82
C ALA A 116 -4.31 19.56 -8.33
N SER A 117 -3.20 19.11 -7.77
CA SER A 117 -1.84 19.53 -8.13
C SER A 117 -1.31 18.93 -9.44
N GLY A 118 -2.09 18.07 -10.10
CA GLY A 118 -1.61 17.23 -11.20
C GLY A 118 -0.68 16.09 -10.80
N THR A 119 -0.37 15.91 -9.50
CA THR A 119 0.46 14.80 -9.00
C THR A 119 -0.37 13.55 -8.71
N LEU A 120 0.09 12.43 -9.24
CA LEU A 120 -0.49 11.10 -9.03
C LEU A 120 0.54 10.20 -8.34
N GLU A 121 0.09 9.38 -7.39
CA GLU A 121 0.93 8.37 -6.73
C GLU A 121 0.41 6.96 -7.01
N LEU A 122 1.23 6.18 -7.70
CA LEU A 122 1.06 4.74 -7.83
C LEU A 122 1.45 4.07 -6.51
N THR A 123 0.58 3.20 -6.04
CA THR A 123 0.67 2.58 -4.72
C THR A 123 1.21 1.16 -4.82
N ASN A 124 1.77 0.68 -3.72
CA ASN A 124 2.26 -0.68 -3.59
C ASN A 124 1.18 -1.78 -3.57
N ARG A 125 -0.07 -1.43 -3.88
CA ARG A 125 -1.23 -2.33 -3.96
C ARG A 125 -1.94 -2.19 -5.30
N SER A 126 -1.18 -1.92 -6.37
CA SER A 126 -1.70 -1.81 -7.74
C SER A 126 -2.89 -0.85 -7.84
N ASN A 127 -2.77 0.31 -7.22
CA ASN A 127 -3.82 1.35 -7.20
C ASN A 127 -3.19 2.74 -7.30
N LEU A 128 -3.99 3.78 -7.51
CA LEU A 128 -3.59 5.16 -7.77
C LEU A 128 -4.21 6.12 -6.75
N GLN A 129 -3.45 7.16 -6.38
CA GLN A 129 -3.91 8.28 -5.57
C GLN A 129 -3.69 9.59 -6.31
N ILE A 130 -4.66 10.51 -6.20
CA ILE A 130 -4.53 11.90 -6.64
C ILE A 130 -4.14 12.73 -5.43
N ARG A 131 -3.11 13.56 -5.58
CA ARG A 131 -2.56 14.38 -4.49
C ARG A 131 -2.72 15.87 -4.73
N GLY A 132 -2.76 16.59 -3.63
CA GLY A 132 -2.89 18.04 -3.63
C GLY A 132 -4.23 18.50 -4.20
N VAL A 133 -5.32 17.82 -3.83
CA VAL A 133 -6.68 18.25 -4.14
C VAL A 133 -6.87 19.65 -3.55
N LEU A 134 -7.30 20.58 -4.41
CA LEU A 134 -7.42 21.99 -4.09
C LEU A 134 -8.61 22.21 -3.13
N PRO A 135 -8.49 23.10 -2.14
CA PRO A 135 -9.59 23.42 -1.23
C PRO A 135 -10.85 23.86 -2.00
N GLY A 136 -12.00 23.27 -1.69
CA GLY A 136 -13.28 23.56 -2.33
C GLY A 136 -13.52 22.84 -3.66
N GLN A 137 -12.56 22.04 -4.15
CA GLN A 137 -12.70 21.25 -5.38
C GLN A 137 -13.02 19.77 -5.13
N GLU A 138 -13.19 19.37 -3.86
CA GLU A 138 -13.39 17.98 -3.45
C GLU A 138 -14.59 17.34 -4.14
N SER A 139 -15.76 18.00 -4.08
CA SER A 139 -17.00 17.51 -4.69
C SER A 139 -16.91 17.40 -6.21
N ALA A 140 -16.22 18.34 -6.87
CA ALA A 140 -16.05 18.34 -8.32
C ALA A 140 -15.12 17.19 -8.77
N LEU A 141 -14.02 16.96 -8.03
CA LEU A 141 -13.13 15.83 -8.24
C LEU A 141 -13.88 14.51 -8.06
N ILE A 142 -14.60 14.36 -6.94
CA ILE A 142 -15.39 13.16 -6.64
C ILE A 142 -16.40 12.88 -7.76
N GLY A 143 -17.16 13.89 -8.18
CA GLY A 143 -18.16 13.76 -9.25
C GLY A 143 -17.53 13.29 -10.57
N ALA A 144 -16.38 13.86 -10.96
CA ALA A 144 -15.70 13.48 -12.19
C ALA A 144 -15.21 12.01 -12.16
N LEU A 145 -14.64 11.57 -11.02
CA LEU A 145 -14.15 10.20 -10.87
C LEU A 145 -15.30 9.17 -10.77
N LEU A 146 -16.39 9.52 -10.10
CA LEU A 146 -17.60 8.68 -10.07
C LEU A 146 -18.20 8.50 -11.47
N ALA A 147 -18.27 9.57 -12.26
CA ALA A 147 -18.75 9.51 -13.63
C ALA A 147 -17.88 8.60 -14.52
N ALA A 148 -16.59 8.45 -14.20
CA ALA A 148 -15.66 7.54 -14.88
C ALA A 148 -15.68 6.10 -14.31
N GLY A 149 -16.57 5.79 -13.36
CA GLY A 149 -16.65 4.46 -12.75
C GLY A 149 -15.49 4.11 -11.83
N LEU A 150 -14.80 5.12 -11.27
CA LEU A 150 -13.62 4.94 -10.41
C LEU A 150 -13.95 4.97 -8.91
N GLY A 151 -15.23 4.92 -8.54
CA GLY A 151 -15.69 4.94 -7.16
C GLY A 151 -16.37 3.66 -6.71
N PRO A 152 -16.77 3.60 -5.43
CA PRO A 152 -17.45 2.43 -4.88
C PRO A 152 -18.86 2.29 -5.47
N ARG A 153 -19.39 1.06 -5.51
CA ARG A 153 -20.78 0.81 -5.94
C ARG A 153 -21.80 1.49 -5.01
N VAL A 154 -21.50 1.50 -3.72
CA VAL A 154 -22.26 2.17 -2.67
C VAL A 154 -21.32 2.92 -1.73
N ALA A 155 -21.77 4.03 -1.14
CA ALA A 155 -20.89 4.88 -0.33
C ALA A 155 -20.23 4.16 0.85
N ALA A 156 -20.94 3.21 1.49
CA ALA A 156 -20.41 2.40 2.59
C ALA A 156 -19.22 1.52 2.14
N ALA A 157 -19.15 1.16 0.86
CA ALA A 157 -18.07 0.36 0.31
C ALA A 157 -16.81 1.17 -0.02
N ASP A 158 -16.73 2.48 0.28
CA ASP A 158 -15.55 3.31 -0.02
C ASP A 158 -14.28 2.78 0.65
N ASP A 159 -14.39 2.19 1.84
CA ASP A 159 -13.26 1.63 2.58
C ASP A 159 -12.88 0.20 2.16
N VAL A 160 -13.75 -0.50 1.43
CA VAL A 160 -13.46 -1.84 0.90
C VAL A 160 -12.22 -1.78 0.01
N ARG A 161 -11.16 -2.50 0.40
CA ARG A 161 -9.91 -2.49 -0.34
C ARG A 161 -10.01 -3.30 -1.62
N ASN A 162 -9.10 -2.97 -2.55
CA ASN A 162 -8.88 -3.77 -3.73
C ASN A 162 -8.31 -5.16 -3.36
N LEU A 163 -8.57 -6.14 -4.22
CA LEU A 163 -7.91 -7.44 -4.22
C LEU A 163 -6.58 -7.30 -4.96
N LEU A 164 -5.47 -7.67 -4.32
CA LEU A 164 -4.17 -7.65 -5.00
C LEU A 164 -4.01 -8.89 -5.89
N LEU A 165 -3.77 -8.65 -7.18
CA LEU A 165 -3.48 -9.66 -8.19
C LEU A 165 -2.09 -9.42 -8.78
N SER A 166 -1.56 -10.42 -9.47
CA SER A 166 -0.45 -10.23 -10.40
C SER A 166 -0.91 -9.27 -11.53
N PRO A 167 -0.15 -8.20 -11.86
CA PRO A 167 -0.40 -7.43 -13.07
C PRO A 167 -0.30 -8.30 -14.35
N ALA A 168 0.39 -9.44 -14.30
CA ALA A 168 0.47 -10.38 -15.42
C ALA A 168 -0.66 -11.43 -15.45
N ALA A 169 -1.68 -11.31 -14.59
CA ALA A 169 -2.75 -12.30 -14.50
C ALA A 169 -3.43 -12.55 -15.86
N GLY A 170 -3.48 -13.83 -16.26
CA GLY A 170 -4.01 -14.27 -17.56
C GLY A 170 -3.17 -13.88 -18.79
N LEU A 171 -1.96 -13.34 -18.58
CA LEU A 171 -0.98 -13.02 -19.62
C LEU A 171 0.27 -13.90 -19.47
N ASP A 172 0.69 -14.17 -18.24
CA ASP A 172 1.94 -14.87 -17.94
C ASP A 172 1.93 -16.34 -18.43
N PRO A 173 2.93 -16.80 -19.21
CA PRO A 173 3.07 -18.21 -19.57
C PRO A 173 3.34 -19.14 -18.37
N GLN A 174 3.80 -18.63 -17.24
CA GLN A 174 4.08 -19.40 -16.02
C GLN A 174 2.87 -19.50 -15.07
N ALA A 175 1.75 -18.86 -15.40
CA ALA A 175 0.54 -18.93 -14.59
C ALA A 175 0.08 -20.39 -14.42
N ARG A 176 -0.21 -20.79 -13.19
CA ARG A 176 -0.77 -22.12 -12.85
C ARG A 176 -2.28 -22.14 -12.99
N MET A 177 -2.93 -20.99 -12.77
CA MET A 177 -4.38 -20.83 -12.83
C MET A 177 -4.71 -19.42 -13.32
N ASP A 178 -5.67 -19.30 -14.24
CA ASP A 178 -6.26 -17.99 -14.54
C ASP A 178 -7.21 -17.59 -13.41
N VAL A 179 -6.70 -16.78 -12.48
CA VAL A 179 -7.45 -16.34 -11.29
C VAL A 179 -8.38 -15.17 -11.55
N ARG A 180 -8.40 -14.57 -12.75
CA ARG A 180 -9.22 -13.38 -13.04
C ARG A 180 -10.72 -13.58 -12.82
N PRO A 181 -11.34 -14.71 -13.23
CA PRO A 181 -12.76 -14.95 -12.97
C PRO A 181 -13.08 -15.03 -11.48
N LEU A 182 -12.23 -15.72 -10.71
CA LEU A 182 -12.37 -15.80 -9.24
C LEU A 182 -12.16 -14.43 -8.60
N ALA A 183 -11.17 -13.67 -9.06
CA ALA A 183 -10.92 -12.32 -8.57
C ALA A 183 -12.13 -11.41 -8.75
N GLY A 184 -12.81 -11.49 -9.90
CA GLY A 184 -14.06 -10.77 -10.15
C GLY A 184 -15.14 -11.12 -9.12
N GLN A 185 -15.37 -12.42 -8.88
CA GLN A 185 -16.35 -12.89 -7.89
C GLN A 185 -16.03 -12.41 -6.47
N LEU A 186 -14.75 -12.42 -6.07
CA LEU A 186 -14.32 -11.93 -4.76
C LEU A 186 -14.47 -10.41 -4.65
N LEU A 187 -14.19 -9.66 -5.71
CA LEU A 187 -14.40 -8.22 -5.74
C LEU A 187 -15.88 -7.85 -5.63
N ASP A 188 -16.75 -8.58 -6.33
CA ASP A 188 -18.21 -8.41 -6.23
C ASP A 188 -18.69 -8.76 -4.82
N LEU A 189 -18.26 -9.90 -4.25
CA LEU A 189 -18.54 -10.27 -2.86
C LEU A 189 -18.21 -9.13 -1.88
N LEU A 190 -17.00 -8.56 -2.00
CA LEU A 190 -16.51 -7.48 -1.14
C LEU A 190 -17.31 -6.18 -1.32
N GLN A 191 -17.76 -5.86 -2.55
CA GLN A 191 -18.53 -4.64 -2.83
C GLN A 191 -20.01 -4.80 -2.46
N ASP A 192 -20.60 -5.96 -2.68
CA ASP A 192 -22.05 -6.15 -2.65
C ASP A 192 -22.57 -6.71 -1.32
N THR A 193 -21.68 -7.18 -0.44
CA THR A 193 -22.06 -7.71 0.88
C THR A 193 -21.93 -6.62 1.96
N PRO A 194 -23.04 -6.07 2.49
CA PRO A 194 -22.99 -4.90 3.37
C PRO A 194 -22.20 -5.12 4.67
N ALA A 195 -22.24 -6.33 5.22
CA ALA A 195 -21.47 -6.66 6.42
C ALA A 195 -19.96 -6.47 6.22
N LEU A 196 -19.45 -6.74 5.01
CA LEU A 196 -18.01 -6.62 4.70
C LEU A 196 -17.54 -5.17 4.58
N HIS A 197 -18.46 -4.20 4.50
CA HIS A 197 -18.11 -2.77 4.52
C HIS A 197 -17.58 -2.31 5.88
N ALA A 198 -17.78 -3.11 6.94
CA ALA A 198 -17.20 -2.89 8.26
C ALA A 198 -15.71 -3.32 8.37
N LEU A 199 -15.16 -3.95 7.33
CA LEU A 199 -13.73 -4.21 7.23
C LEU A 199 -12.97 -2.89 7.21
N SER A 200 -11.83 -2.84 7.90
CA SER A 200 -11.04 -1.63 7.92
C SER A 200 -10.47 -1.33 6.53
N ALA A 201 -10.27 -0.04 6.24
CA ALA A 201 -9.53 0.39 5.05
C ALA A 201 -8.05 -0.03 5.06
N LYS A 202 -7.59 -0.88 5.99
CA LYS A 202 -6.24 -1.46 5.98
C LYS A 202 -6.25 -2.97 5.78
N PHE A 203 -7.42 -3.61 5.87
CA PHE A 203 -7.61 -5.03 5.64
C PHE A 203 -7.35 -5.33 4.16
N ALA A 204 -6.42 -6.25 3.87
CA ALA A 204 -5.94 -6.48 2.51
C ALA A 204 -6.00 -7.97 2.15
N LEU A 205 -6.53 -8.25 0.97
CA LEU A 205 -6.60 -9.59 0.38
C LEU A 205 -5.64 -9.68 -0.81
N GLN A 206 -5.19 -10.91 -1.10
CA GLN A 206 -4.34 -11.22 -2.24
C GLN A 206 -4.76 -12.56 -2.86
N LEU A 207 -4.72 -12.63 -4.18
CA LEU A 207 -4.98 -13.85 -4.96
C LEU A 207 -3.87 -14.02 -6.02
N ASP A 208 -3.07 -15.08 -5.90
CA ASP A 208 -1.91 -15.39 -6.75
C ASP A 208 -2.28 -16.54 -7.71
N GLY A 209 -2.18 -16.32 -9.02
CA GLY A 209 -2.39 -17.36 -10.03
C GLY A 209 -1.15 -18.19 -10.34
N GLY A 210 -0.01 -17.88 -9.70
CA GLY A 210 1.27 -18.53 -9.96
C GLY A 210 2.12 -17.77 -10.98
N GLU A 211 1.73 -16.56 -11.39
CA GLU A 211 2.48 -15.76 -12.35
C GLU A 211 3.90 -15.42 -11.83
N ALA A 212 4.85 -15.20 -12.75
CA ALA A 212 6.21 -14.77 -12.42
C ALA A 212 6.22 -13.33 -11.86
N LEU A 213 5.34 -12.46 -12.37
CA LEU A 213 5.19 -11.08 -11.90
C LEU A 213 4.16 -10.94 -10.76
N ALA A 214 4.16 -11.86 -9.80
CA ALA A 214 3.29 -11.80 -8.62
C ALA A 214 3.97 -11.14 -7.41
N MET A 215 3.17 -10.47 -6.57
CA MET A 215 3.63 -9.93 -5.28
C MET A 215 3.53 -10.99 -4.18
N ARG A 216 4.63 -11.63 -3.81
CA ARG A 216 4.61 -12.77 -2.86
C ARG A 216 5.15 -12.44 -1.47
N GLU A 217 5.82 -11.30 -1.34
CA GLU A 217 6.51 -10.87 -0.13
C GLU A 217 5.83 -9.67 0.57
N HIS A 218 4.71 -9.18 0.03
CA HIS A 218 3.90 -8.16 0.68
C HIS A 218 2.91 -8.82 1.65
N PRO A 219 2.79 -8.38 2.92
CA PRO A 219 1.89 -9.00 3.87
C PRO A 219 0.42 -8.59 3.68
N HIS A 220 -0.46 -9.59 3.72
CA HIS A 220 -1.91 -9.52 3.58
C HIS A 220 -2.60 -10.07 4.83
N ASP A 221 -3.86 -9.68 5.03
CA ASP A 221 -4.69 -10.24 6.11
C ASP A 221 -5.16 -11.65 5.74
N LEU A 222 -5.38 -11.86 4.44
CA LEU A 222 -5.75 -13.12 3.82
C LEU A 222 -5.06 -13.21 2.46
N TRP A 223 -4.43 -14.33 2.16
CA TRP A 223 -3.87 -14.62 0.84
C TRP A 223 -4.31 -16.00 0.37
N LEU A 224 -4.54 -16.08 -0.94
CA LEU A 224 -4.82 -17.32 -1.67
C LEU A 224 -3.80 -17.45 -2.79
N ALA A 225 -3.20 -18.64 -2.94
CA ALA A 225 -2.22 -18.88 -4.00
C ALA A 225 -2.46 -20.19 -4.74
N ALA A 226 -2.38 -20.18 -6.06
CA ALA A 226 -2.54 -21.37 -6.89
C ALA A 226 -1.44 -22.40 -6.62
N GLU A 227 -1.86 -23.56 -6.14
CA GLU A 227 -1.01 -24.74 -6.09
C GLU A 227 -0.92 -25.37 -7.49
N ASP A 228 -2.08 -25.53 -8.12
CA ASP A 228 -2.27 -26.09 -9.46
C ASP A 228 -3.50 -25.43 -10.12
N GLU A 229 -3.98 -25.98 -11.24
CA GLU A 229 -5.14 -25.45 -11.99
C GLU A 229 -6.49 -25.55 -11.24
N ARG A 230 -6.57 -26.30 -10.15
CA ARG A 230 -7.81 -26.62 -9.42
C ARG A 230 -7.77 -26.26 -7.95
N HIS A 231 -6.59 -26.06 -7.37
CA HIS A 231 -6.44 -25.92 -5.93
C HIS A 231 -5.73 -24.63 -5.55
N LEU A 232 -6.20 -24.04 -4.45
CA LEU A 232 -5.62 -22.86 -3.83
C LEU A 232 -5.14 -23.20 -2.42
N LEU A 233 -4.01 -22.62 -2.06
CA LEU A 233 -3.48 -22.59 -0.71
C LEU A 233 -3.97 -21.34 -0.01
N LEU A 234 -4.26 -21.48 1.28
CA LEU A 234 -4.75 -20.43 2.16
C LEU A 234 -3.68 -20.06 3.19
N GLY A 235 -3.47 -18.77 3.39
CA GLY A 235 -2.79 -18.28 4.59
C GLY A 235 -3.35 -16.96 5.11
N LEU A 236 -2.99 -16.65 6.36
CA LEU A 236 -3.54 -15.56 7.13
C LEU A 236 -2.43 -14.71 7.74
N ALA A 237 -2.62 -13.39 7.77
CA ALA A 237 -1.72 -12.42 8.40
C ALA A 237 -0.24 -12.51 7.98
N GLY A 238 0.03 -12.91 6.75
CA GLY A 238 1.35 -13.14 6.18
C GLY A 238 1.35 -12.90 4.68
N CYS A 239 2.19 -13.60 3.95
CA CYS A 239 2.31 -13.51 2.49
C CYS A 239 2.48 -14.90 1.87
N PRO A 240 2.27 -15.07 0.55
CA PRO A 240 2.44 -16.36 -0.12
C PRO A 240 3.82 -17.03 0.02
N SER A 241 4.84 -16.27 0.45
CA SER A 241 6.15 -16.84 0.80
C SER A 241 6.17 -17.58 2.14
N ASP A 242 5.17 -17.39 3.00
CA ASP A 242 5.01 -18.10 4.27
C ASP A 242 4.41 -19.50 4.05
N ALA A 243 4.49 -20.35 5.08
CA ALA A 243 3.86 -21.66 5.04
C ALA A 243 2.32 -21.52 4.97
N PRO A 244 1.65 -22.20 4.01
CA PRO A 244 0.20 -22.22 3.93
C PRO A 244 -0.41 -22.93 5.14
N LEU A 245 -1.61 -22.54 5.51
CA LEU A 245 -2.35 -23.10 6.64
C LEU A 245 -3.35 -24.18 6.23
N ALA A 246 -3.88 -24.08 5.01
CA ALA A 246 -4.85 -25.03 4.47
C ALA A 246 -4.84 -25.02 2.94
N ARG A 247 -5.53 -25.99 2.36
CA ARG A 247 -5.75 -26.17 0.93
C ARG A 247 -7.24 -26.33 0.65
N ILE A 248 -7.71 -25.75 -0.47
CA ILE A 248 -9.09 -25.83 -0.93
C ILE A 248 -9.16 -26.01 -2.45
N GLU A 249 -10.31 -26.45 -2.95
CA GLU A 249 -10.61 -26.34 -4.38
C GLU A 249 -10.92 -24.89 -4.76
N ALA A 250 -10.54 -24.47 -5.95
CA ALA A 250 -10.75 -23.10 -6.42
C ALA A 250 -12.24 -22.71 -6.46
N ALA A 251 -13.12 -23.67 -6.74
CA ALA A 251 -14.58 -23.48 -6.72
C ALA A 251 -15.12 -23.13 -5.33
N GLN A 252 -14.41 -23.49 -4.26
CA GLN A 252 -14.79 -23.25 -2.87
C GLN A 252 -14.32 -21.89 -2.34
N ALA A 253 -13.47 -21.18 -3.10
CA ALA A 253 -12.75 -20.01 -2.63
C ALA A 253 -13.66 -18.84 -2.24
N VAL A 254 -14.74 -18.59 -3.00
CA VAL A 254 -15.66 -17.49 -2.71
C VAL A 254 -16.36 -17.69 -1.36
N GLU A 255 -16.91 -18.89 -1.13
CA GLU A 255 -17.59 -19.22 0.12
C GLU A 255 -16.61 -19.22 1.31
N LEU A 256 -15.40 -19.77 1.12
CA LEU A 256 -14.36 -19.72 2.14
C LEU A 256 -14.03 -18.28 2.55
N VAL A 257 -13.79 -17.41 1.57
CA VAL A 257 -13.45 -15.99 1.84
C VAL A 257 -14.62 -15.31 2.53
N HIS A 258 -15.85 -15.53 2.07
CA HIS A 258 -17.05 -14.96 2.68
C HIS A 258 -17.18 -15.33 4.16
N GLN A 259 -17.17 -16.62 4.48
CA GLN A 259 -17.30 -17.10 5.86
C GLN A 259 -16.15 -16.66 6.75
N LEU A 260 -14.91 -16.67 6.24
CA LEU A 260 -13.75 -16.23 6.99
C LEU A 260 -13.81 -14.73 7.32
N LEU A 261 -14.25 -13.89 6.38
CA LEU A 261 -14.35 -12.45 6.63
C LEU A 261 -15.47 -12.12 7.62
N LEU A 262 -16.62 -12.82 7.54
CA LEU A 262 -17.68 -12.70 8.55
C LEU A 262 -17.20 -13.14 9.92
N LEU A 263 -16.52 -14.30 10.00
CA LEU A 263 -15.93 -14.80 11.24
C LEU A 263 -14.90 -13.82 11.82
N PHE A 264 -14.07 -13.20 10.98
CA PHE A 264 -13.18 -12.13 11.42
C PHE A 264 -13.96 -10.96 12.03
N LEU A 265 -15.03 -10.50 11.39
CA LEU A 265 -15.83 -9.37 11.90
C LEU A 265 -16.54 -9.70 13.21
N GLU A 266 -16.97 -10.94 13.40
CA GLU A 266 -17.60 -11.40 14.64
C GLU A 266 -16.61 -11.51 15.81
N LEU A 267 -15.39 -11.97 15.53
CA LEU A 267 -14.37 -12.20 16.57
C LEU A 267 -13.53 -10.96 16.87
N ALA A 268 -13.31 -10.09 15.89
CA ALA A 268 -12.42 -8.95 16.02
C ALA A 268 -13.07 -7.82 16.84
N THR A 269 -12.37 -7.36 17.87
CA THR A 269 -12.79 -6.16 18.62
C THR A 269 -12.73 -4.90 17.72
N PRO A 270 -13.33 -3.76 18.13
CA PRO A 270 -13.22 -2.51 17.39
C PRO A 270 -11.78 -2.06 17.13
N GLU A 271 -10.84 -2.36 18.03
CA GLU A 271 -9.42 -2.02 17.93
C GLU A 271 -8.63 -2.96 17.00
N GLN A 272 -9.16 -4.16 16.74
CA GLN A 272 -8.56 -5.17 15.88
C GLN A 272 -9.00 -4.96 14.42
N SER A 273 -8.33 -4.02 13.77
CA SER A 273 -8.56 -3.66 12.36
C SER A 273 -7.91 -4.60 11.32
N ARG A 274 -7.05 -5.54 11.75
CA ARG A 274 -6.21 -6.43 10.92
C ARG A 274 -6.23 -7.86 11.45
N MET A 275 -6.12 -8.86 10.56
CA MET A 275 -6.07 -10.28 10.93
C MET A 275 -4.93 -10.59 11.90
N ARG A 276 -3.74 -10.00 11.72
CA ARG A 276 -2.62 -10.18 12.67
C ARG A 276 -2.94 -9.76 14.11
N GLN A 277 -3.84 -8.81 14.30
CA GLN A 277 -4.20 -8.31 15.64
C GLN A 277 -5.13 -9.30 16.33
N LEU A 278 -6.02 -9.93 15.57
CA LEU A 278 -6.83 -11.06 16.04
C LEU A 278 -5.93 -12.27 16.35
N LEU A 279 -5.02 -12.63 15.44
CA LEU A 279 -4.14 -13.79 15.60
C LEU A 279 -3.08 -13.63 16.70
N ALA A 280 -2.86 -12.42 17.20
CA ALA A 280 -2.04 -12.20 18.39
C ALA A 280 -2.73 -12.69 19.69
N GLN A 281 -4.04 -12.92 19.66
CA GLN A 281 -4.84 -13.37 20.81
C GLN A 281 -5.52 -14.71 20.57
N LEU A 282 -5.81 -15.05 19.31
CA LEU A 282 -6.47 -16.29 18.90
C LEU A 282 -5.54 -17.10 17.99
N PRO A 283 -5.15 -18.34 18.35
CA PRO A 283 -4.33 -19.17 17.49
C PRO A 283 -4.99 -19.41 16.11
N ALA A 284 -4.18 -19.43 15.05
CA ALA A 284 -4.67 -19.65 13.70
C ALA A 284 -5.39 -21.01 13.54
N SER A 285 -4.91 -22.05 14.24
CA SER A 285 -5.55 -23.37 14.27
C SER A 285 -6.97 -23.32 14.84
N GLU A 286 -7.20 -22.55 15.90
CA GLU A 286 -8.53 -22.38 16.49
C GLU A 286 -9.45 -21.59 15.55
N LEU A 287 -8.94 -20.55 14.90
CA LEU A 287 -9.70 -19.81 13.89
C LEU A 287 -10.11 -20.72 12.72
N LEU A 288 -9.21 -21.57 12.23
CA LEU A 288 -9.51 -22.53 11.16
C LEU A 288 -10.52 -23.59 11.60
N GLN A 289 -10.47 -24.06 12.84
CA GLN A 289 -11.48 -24.98 13.37
C GLN A 289 -12.87 -24.34 13.40
N ARG A 290 -12.97 -23.07 13.84
CA ARG A 290 -14.23 -22.32 13.82
C ARG A 290 -14.72 -22.04 12.41
N LEU A 291 -13.81 -21.77 11.47
CA LEU A 291 -14.14 -21.62 10.06
C LEU A 291 -14.67 -22.93 9.47
N GLN A 292 -14.00 -24.06 9.74
CA GLN A 292 -14.44 -25.38 9.28
C GLN A 292 -15.88 -25.71 9.70
N ALA A 293 -16.30 -25.30 10.90
CA ALA A 293 -17.66 -25.51 11.39
C ALA A 293 -18.74 -24.71 10.62
N ARG A 294 -18.34 -23.75 9.76
CA ARG A 294 -19.23 -22.96 8.90
C ARG A 294 -19.22 -23.38 7.43
N LEU A 295 -18.33 -24.30 7.06
CA LEU A 295 -18.13 -24.71 5.67
C LEU A 295 -18.71 -26.10 5.45
N ASP A 296 -19.40 -26.27 4.33
CA ASP A 296 -19.95 -27.56 3.90
C ASP A 296 -18.91 -28.46 3.19
N PHE A 297 -17.64 -28.03 3.19
CA PHE A 297 -16.51 -28.75 2.61
C PHE A 297 -15.32 -28.73 3.57
N PRO A 298 -14.46 -29.78 3.56
CA PRO A 298 -13.30 -29.85 4.42
C PRO A 298 -12.17 -28.95 3.93
N LEU A 299 -11.55 -28.21 4.85
CA LEU A 299 -10.24 -27.62 4.67
C LEU A 299 -9.22 -28.75 4.68
N GLN A 300 -8.50 -28.88 3.57
CA GLN A 300 -7.50 -29.93 3.42
C GLN A 300 -6.16 -29.47 4.04
N PRO A 301 -5.35 -30.39 4.58
CA PRO A 301 -4.01 -30.03 5.01
C PRO A 301 -3.20 -29.50 3.81
N PRO A 302 -2.31 -28.51 4.03
CA PRO A 302 -1.40 -28.07 2.99
C PRO A 302 -0.45 -29.19 2.57
N THR A 303 0.08 -29.10 1.37
CA THR A 303 1.13 -30.00 0.85
C THR A 303 2.42 -29.85 1.64
N ALA A 304 3.02 -30.98 2.04
CA ALA A 304 4.23 -31.00 2.86
C ALA A 304 5.49 -30.51 2.10
N ASP A 305 5.42 -30.48 0.77
CA ASP A 305 6.46 -30.11 -0.17
C ASP A 305 6.27 -28.69 -0.76
N TRP A 306 5.40 -27.86 -0.17
CA TRP A 306 5.30 -26.45 -0.59
C TRP A 306 6.65 -25.75 -0.50
N GLN A 307 7.17 -25.36 -1.65
CA GLN A 307 8.36 -24.53 -1.76
C GLN A 307 7.93 -23.08 -1.87
N THR A 308 8.51 -22.23 -1.03
CA THR A 308 8.39 -20.78 -1.13
C THR A 308 8.77 -20.35 -2.56
N PRO A 309 7.82 -19.86 -3.37
CA PRO A 309 8.14 -19.43 -4.71
C PRO A 309 9.07 -18.21 -4.60
N ALA A 310 10.08 -18.14 -5.49
CA ALA A 310 10.94 -16.97 -5.56
C ALA A 310 10.10 -15.71 -5.78
N GLY A 311 10.38 -14.68 -4.98
CA GLY A 311 9.79 -13.36 -5.13
C GLY A 311 10.48 -12.57 -6.24
N VAL A 312 9.92 -11.40 -6.53
CA VAL A 312 10.52 -10.46 -7.46
C VAL A 312 11.48 -9.57 -6.66
N GLU A 313 12.77 -9.89 -6.72
CA GLU A 313 13.81 -9.20 -5.94
C GLU A 313 13.84 -7.70 -6.23
N ARG A 314 13.72 -7.29 -7.49
CA ARG A 314 13.76 -5.88 -7.92
C ARG A 314 12.51 -5.52 -8.72
N ALA A 315 12.06 -4.26 -8.59
CA ALA A 315 10.92 -3.78 -9.36
C ALA A 315 11.08 -4.09 -10.87
N PRO A 316 10.13 -4.80 -11.50
CA PRO A 316 10.21 -5.19 -12.90
C PRO A 316 10.21 -3.99 -13.85
N ALA A 317 11.00 -4.07 -14.91
CA ALA A 317 10.99 -3.15 -16.04
C ALA A 317 11.54 -3.85 -17.29
N GLY A 318 10.98 -3.52 -18.46
CA GLY A 318 11.39 -4.09 -19.74
C GLY A 318 10.29 -4.92 -20.40
N ILE A 319 10.70 -5.81 -21.30
CA ILE A 319 9.80 -6.59 -22.16
C ILE A 319 9.79 -8.04 -21.66
N TYR A 320 8.60 -8.57 -21.39
CA TYR A 320 8.38 -9.92 -20.87
C TYR A 320 7.53 -10.74 -21.84
N PRO A 321 7.78 -12.06 -21.97
CA PRO A 321 6.97 -12.92 -22.83
C PRO A 321 5.54 -13.04 -22.31
N GLN A 322 4.59 -13.26 -23.21
CA GLN A 322 3.20 -13.58 -22.88
C GLN A 322 2.88 -15.03 -23.33
N ALA A 323 1.89 -15.66 -22.72
CA ALA A 323 1.43 -17.01 -23.08
C ALA A 323 1.00 -17.13 -24.55
N ARG A 324 0.41 -16.06 -25.11
CA ARG A 324 0.00 -16.02 -26.51
C ARG A 324 1.19 -15.63 -27.40
N ALA A 325 1.54 -16.52 -28.35
CA ALA A 325 2.60 -16.29 -29.30
C ALA A 325 2.43 -14.97 -30.10
N GLY A 326 3.53 -14.27 -30.33
CA GLY A 326 3.57 -12.98 -31.04
C GLY A 326 3.17 -11.76 -30.20
N LEU A 327 2.71 -11.97 -28.95
CA LEU A 327 2.42 -10.91 -28.00
C LEU A 327 3.41 -10.93 -26.83
N CYS A 328 3.58 -9.78 -26.20
CA CYS A 328 4.43 -9.58 -25.04
C CYS A 328 3.80 -8.58 -24.06
N MET A 329 4.41 -8.48 -22.89
CA MET A 329 4.09 -7.47 -21.89
C MET A 329 5.25 -6.45 -21.84
N VAL A 330 4.93 -5.17 -21.81
CA VAL A 330 5.91 -4.09 -21.59
C VAL A 330 5.66 -3.48 -20.23
N VAL A 331 6.67 -3.50 -19.36
CA VAL A 331 6.60 -3.06 -17.97
C VAL A 331 7.50 -1.86 -17.77
N ALA A 332 7.00 -0.84 -17.07
CA ALA A 332 7.80 0.33 -16.70
C ALA A 332 7.46 0.82 -15.29
N GLY A 333 8.47 1.25 -14.55
CA GLY A 333 8.33 1.89 -13.25
C GLY A 333 8.01 3.38 -13.37
N ALA A 334 7.21 3.92 -12.45
CA ALA A 334 7.12 5.37 -12.27
C ALA A 334 8.23 5.83 -11.33
N GLN A 335 8.84 6.99 -11.59
CA GLN A 335 9.92 7.50 -10.74
C GLN A 335 9.42 7.69 -9.31
N LEU A 336 9.89 6.86 -8.38
CA LEU A 336 9.47 6.84 -6.98
C LEU A 336 7.94 6.77 -6.82
N GLY A 337 7.29 6.04 -7.74
CA GLY A 337 5.84 5.87 -7.79
C GLY A 337 5.04 7.12 -8.14
N ARG A 338 5.65 8.15 -8.74
CA ARG A 338 4.95 9.38 -9.14
C ARG A 338 4.76 9.48 -10.64
N LEU A 339 3.56 9.89 -11.01
CA LEU A 339 3.21 10.35 -12.34
C LEU A 339 2.63 11.75 -12.26
N HIS A 340 2.84 12.53 -13.32
CA HIS A 340 2.09 13.75 -13.58
C HIS A 340 0.85 13.43 -14.43
N ALA A 341 -0.18 14.27 -14.31
CA ALA A 341 -1.41 14.16 -15.09
C ALA A 341 -1.13 14.00 -16.59
N GLU A 342 -0.22 14.81 -17.15
CA GLU A 342 0.15 14.76 -18.57
C GLU A 342 0.80 13.43 -18.96
N GLN A 343 1.61 12.82 -18.08
CA GLN A 343 2.14 11.47 -18.32
C GLN A 343 1.03 10.43 -18.37
N LEU A 344 0.03 10.52 -17.48
CA LEU A 344 -1.10 9.58 -17.49
C LEU A 344 -1.98 9.75 -18.75
N LEU A 345 -2.16 10.98 -19.22
CA LEU A 345 -2.86 11.24 -20.49
C LEU A 345 -2.12 10.61 -21.68
N ALA A 346 -0.81 10.79 -21.76
CA ALA A 346 0.02 10.17 -22.81
C ALA A 346 0.03 8.63 -22.70
N LEU A 347 0.03 8.09 -21.48
CA LEU A 347 -0.07 6.65 -21.25
C LEU A 347 -1.40 6.06 -21.73
N ALA A 348 -2.50 6.80 -21.63
CA ALA A 348 -3.78 6.40 -22.19
C ALA A 348 -3.73 6.28 -23.73
N GLU A 349 -3.03 7.20 -24.40
CA GLU A 349 -2.83 7.16 -25.85
C GLU A 349 -1.94 6.00 -26.28
N LEU A 350 -0.84 5.77 -25.55
CA LEU A 350 0.05 4.64 -25.81
C LEU A 350 -0.67 3.30 -25.59
N SER A 351 -1.51 3.18 -24.57
CA SER A 351 -2.24 1.94 -24.33
C SER A 351 -3.27 1.67 -25.42
N GLU A 352 -4.00 2.67 -25.92
CA GLU A 352 -4.91 2.54 -27.05
C GLU A 352 -4.17 2.08 -28.32
N ARG A 353 -3.00 2.68 -28.58
CA ARG A 353 -2.22 2.41 -29.78
C ARG A 353 -1.58 1.02 -29.79
N TYR A 354 -1.05 0.56 -28.65
CA TYR A 354 -0.19 -0.62 -28.60
C TYR A 354 -0.75 -1.78 -27.77
N ALA A 355 -1.72 -1.55 -26.89
CA ALA A 355 -2.13 -2.50 -25.85
C ALA A 355 -3.66 -2.60 -25.66
N GLY A 356 -4.46 -2.18 -26.66
CA GLY A 356 -5.92 -2.29 -26.62
C GLY A 356 -6.61 -1.41 -25.57
N GLY A 357 -5.96 -0.35 -25.10
CA GLY A 357 -6.52 0.62 -24.15
C GLY A 357 -6.50 0.17 -22.69
N GLU A 358 -5.75 -0.88 -22.34
CA GLU A 358 -5.63 -1.39 -20.97
C GLU A 358 -4.24 -1.07 -20.37
N LEU A 359 -4.24 -0.47 -19.19
CA LEU A 359 -3.07 -0.28 -18.34
C LEU A 359 -3.26 -1.11 -17.06
N ARG A 360 -2.21 -1.79 -16.59
CA ARG A 360 -2.26 -2.51 -15.31
C ARG A 360 -1.27 -1.91 -14.34
N LEU A 361 -1.76 -1.33 -13.25
CA LEU A 361 -0.87 -0.79 -12.22
C LEU A 361 -0.17 -1.93 -11.49
N THR A 362 1.12 -1.75 -11.22
CA THR A 362 1.92 -2.76 -10.55
C THR A 362 2.10 -2.44 -9.06
N PRO A 363 2.28 -3.45 -8.21
CA PRO A 363 2.55 -3.25 -6.79
C PRO A 363 4.00 -2.76 -6.53
N TRP A 364 4.81 -2.64 -7.58
CA TRP A 364 6.11 -1.95 -7.56
C TRP A 364 6.02 -0.49 -8.01
N GLN A 365 4.81 0.11 -7.93
CA GLN A 365 4.56 1.52 -8.25
C GLN A 365 4.89 1.88 -9.70
N GLY A 366 4.57 0.98 -10.62
CA GLY A 366 4.69 1.17 -12.06
C GLY A 366 3.43 0.73 -12.79
N LEU A 367 3.60 0.41 -14.07
CA LEU A 367 2.54 -0.07 -14.94
C LEU A 367 3.04 -1.19 -15.86
N LEU A 368 2.10 -2.00 -16.31
CA LEU A 368 2.26 -3.05 -17.31
C LEU A 368 1.25 -2.80 -18.43
N LEU A 369 1.74 -2.84 -19.67
CA LEU A 369 0.92 -2.90 -20.89
C LEU A 369 1.01 -4.32 -21.44
N GLY A 370 -0.12 -5.02 -21.45
CA GLY A 370 -0.22 -6.39 -21.97
C GLY A 370 -0.64 -6.42 -23.44
N ASN A 371 -0.60 -7.61 -24.05
CA ASN A 371 -1.07 -7.84 -25.41
C ASN A 371 -0.37 -6.97 -26.46
N VAL A 372 0.87 -6.57 -26.21
CA VAL A 372 1.66 -5.74 -27.13
C VAL A 372 2.26 -6.64 -28.22
N PRO A 373 2.05 -6.35 -29.52
CA PRO A 373 2.73 -7.07 -30.59
C PRO A 373 4.25 -7.02 -30.40
N GLN A 374 4.92 -8.18 -30.50
CA GLN A 374 6.36 -8.27 -30.21
C GLN A 374 7.21 -7.31 -31.06
N ALA A 375 6.80 -7.05 -32.31
CA ALA A 375 7.47 -6.11 -33.20
C ALA A 375 7.38 -4.63 -32.74
N GLU A 376 6.36 -4.28 -31.96
CA GLU A 376 6.12 -2.91 -31.46
C GLU A 376 6.69 -2.69 -30.05
N ALA A 377 7.14 -3.76 -29.38
CA ALA A 377 7.52 -3.73 -27.98
C ALA A 377 8.68 -2.77 -27.69
N ALA A 378 9.69 -2.75 -28.55
CA ALA A 378 10.82 -1.83 -28.43
C ALA A 378 10.40 -0.37 -28.64
N THR A 379 9.54 -0.11 -29.63
CA THR A 379 8.98 1.22 -29.88
C THR A 379 8.19 1.73 -28.68
N LEU A 380 7.32 0.90 -28.12
CA LEU A 380 6.58 1.24 -26.91
C LEU A 380 7.50 1.47 -25.71
N SER A 381 8.49 0.59 -25.49
CA SER A 381 9.45 0.74 -24.39
C SER A 381 10.20 2.07 -24.46
N ASN A 382 10.66 2.46 -25.65
CA ASN A 382 11.32 3.75 -25.86
C ASN A 382 10.38 4.94 -25.61
N ALA A 383 9.13 4.88 -26.09
CA ALA A 383 8.14 5.92 -25.84
C ALA A 383 7.84 6.09 -24.34
N LEU A 384 7.82 5.00 -23.56
CA LEU A 384 7.69 5.08 -22.10
C LEU A 384 8.92 5.76 -21.47
N GLY A 385 10.12 5.49 -21.97
CA GLY A 385 11.36 6.16 -21.56
C GLY A 385 11.35 7.67 -21.87
N GLU A 386 10.88 8.08 -23.05
CA GLU A 386 10.71 9.49 -23.43
C GLU A 386 9.70 10.22 -22.53
N LEU A 387 8.69 9.51 -22.00
CA LEU A 387 7.79 10.02 -20.97
C LEU A 387 8.41 10.08 -19.57
N GLY A 388 9.67 9.65 -19.40
CA GLY A 388 10.39 9.64 -18.14
C GLY A 388 10.10 8.43 -17.23
N LEU A 389 9.51 7.36 -17.76
CA LEU A 389 9.32 6.12 -17.02
C LEU A 389 10.58 5.25 -17.03
N LEU A 390 10.72 4.43 -15.99
CA LEU A 390 11.84 3.50 -15.81
C LEU A 390 11.55 2.24 -16.63
N HIS A 391 12.10 2.15 -17.84
CA HIS A 391 11.85 1.02 -18.76
C HIS A 391 13.01 0.02 -18.83
N GLU A 392 14.16 0.32 -18.21
CA GLU A 392 15.33 -0.56 -18.16
C GLU A 392 15.48 -1.19 -16.77
N ALA A 393 15.56 -2.52 -16.68
CA ALA A 393 15.71 -3.26 -15.42
C ALA A 393 16.95 -2.84 -14.60
N GLY A 394 17.98 -2.32 -15.27
CA GLY A 394 19.23 -1.86 -14.67
C GLY A 394 19.16 -0.49 -13.99
N ASP A 395 18.05 0.25 -14.08
CA ASP A 395 17.97 1.60 -13.49
C ASP A 395 18.03 1.55 -11.95
N PRO A 396 18.91 2.33 -11.28
CA PRO A 396 18.99 2.35 -9.82
C PRO A 396 17.70 2.71 -9.10
N LEU A 397 16.83 3.55 -9.68
CA LEU A 397 15.57 3.96 -9.05
C LEU A 397 14.62 2.77 -8.83
N LEU A 398 14.73 1.70 -9.61
CA LEU A 398 13.94 0.47 -9.40
C LEU A 398 14.30 -0.26 -8.09
N GLY A 399 15.48 0.03 -7.52
CA GLY A 399 15.90 -0.45 -6.20
C GLY A 399 15.58 0.52 -5.06
N LEU A 400 15.09 1.73 -5.34
CA LEU A 400 14.84 2.75 -4.34
C LEU A 400 13.35 2.98 -4.12
N VAL A 401 12.94 3.03 -2.85
CA VAL A 401 11.57 3.40 -2.48
C VAL A 401 11.63 4.53 -1.46
N ALA A 402 11.00 5.66 -1.78
CA ALA A 402 10.98 6.84 -0.93
C ALA A 402 9.55 7.20 -0.52
N CYS A 403 9.37 7.52 0.77
CA CYS A 403 8.09 8.06 1.21
C CYS A 403 7.90 9.50 0.71
N THR A 404 6.71 10.07 0.92
CA THR A 404 6.37 11.43 0.47
C THR A 404 7.34 12.51 0.97
N GLY A 405 7.95 12.34 2.14
CA GLY A 405 8.90 13.31 2.68
C GLY A 405 8.29 14.62 3.16
N SER A 406 9.13 15.52 3.66
CA SER A 406 8.75 16.84 4.18
C SER A 406 8.12 17.75 3.11
N ALA A 407 8.39 17.49 1.83
CA ALA A 407 7.79 18.23 0.71
C ALA A 407 6.25 18.21 0.71
N ALA A 408 5.64 17.13 1.19
CA ALA A 408 4.19 16.93 1.15
C ALA A 408 3.63 16.15 2.36
N CYS A 409 4.42 15.92 3.39
CA CYS A 409 4.00 15.26 4.62
C CYS A 409 4.48 16.03 5.85
N ALA A 410 3.55 16.50 6.68
CA ALA A 410 3.84 17.24 7.92
C ALA A 410 4.62 16.44 8.98
N ARG A 411 4.82 15.12 8.79
CA ARG A 411 5.61 14.26 9.68
C ARG A 411 7.01 13.99 9.13
N GLY A 412 7.31 14.36 7.89
CA GLY A 412 8.61 14.12 7.27
C GLY A 412 9.65 15.11 7.78
N LEU A 413 10.85 14.62 8.10
CA LEU A 413 11.99 15.44 8.47
C LEU A 413 12.80 15.90 7.24
N ALA A 414 12.86 15.06 6.21
CA ALA A 414 13.63 15.27 5.00
C ALA A 414 12.78 15.12 3.73
N ASP A 415 13.22 15.74 2.63
CA ASP A 415 12.64 15.52 1.29
C ASP A 415 13.16 14.21 0.70
N SER A 416 12.61 13.10 1.19
CA SER A 416 13.05 11.76 0.81
C SER A 416 12.94 11.45 -0.67
N LYS A 417 12.01 12.08 -1.41
CA LYS A 417 11.89 11.83 -2.85
C LYS A 417 12.97 12.57 -3.63
N HIS A 418 13.20 13.85 -3.32
CA HIS A 418 14.31 14.59 -3.91
C HIS A 418 15.64 13.91 -3.63
N HIS A 419 15.87 13.50 -2.38
CA HIS A 419 17.07 12.77 -1.97
C HIS A 419 17.24 11.40 -2.63
N ALA A 420 16.15 10.67 -2.90
CA ALA A 420 16.23 9.40 -3.62
C ALA A 420 16.59 9.60 -5.11
N LEU A 421 16.12 10.69 -5.73
CA LEU A 421 16.54 11.05 -7.09
C LEU A 421 18.03 11.39 -7.13
N HIS A 422 18.52 12.22 -6.21
CA HIS A 422 19.95 12.54 -6.08
C HIS A 422 20.79 11.28 -5.85
N LEU A 423 20.37 10.40 -4.93
CA LEU A 423 21.05 9.12 -4.70
C LEU A 423 21.12 8.28 -5.97
N ALA A 424 20.03 8.20 -6.75
CA ALA A 424 20.02 7.43 -7.98
C ALA A 424 20.99 7.98 -9.04
N GLU A 425 21.16 9.29 -9.15
CA GLU A 425 22.16 9.91 -10.03
C GLU A 425 23.59 9.47 -9.66
N LEU A 426 23.92 9.51 -8.37
CA LEU A 426 25.20 9.01 -7.86
C LEU A 426 25.41 7.53 -8.18
N LEU A 427 24.39 6.70 -7.94
CA LEU A 427 24.40 5.26 -8.21
C LEU A 427 24.52 4.94 -9.71
N ARG A 428 23.92 5.75 -10.60
CA ARG A 428 24.14 5.62 -12.05
C ARG A 428 25.61 5.87 -12.40
N ALA A 429 26.23 6.89 -11.82
CA ALA A 429 27.62 7.25 -12.08
C ALA A 429 28.63 6.21 -11.56
N ASN A 430 28.36 5.58 -10.41
CA ASN A 430 29.29 4.65 -9.77
C ASN A 430 28.98 3.16 -10.00
N GLY A 431 27.84 2.83 -10.62
CA GLY A 431 27.47 1.45 -10.95
C GLY A 431 26.85 0.64 -9.81
N ALA A 432 26.77 1.15 -8.58
CA ALA A 432 26.14 0.44 -7.47
C ALA A 432 24.62 0.35 -7.65
N ARG A 433 24.02 -0.73 -7.15
CA ARG A 433 22.59 -1.05 -7.34
C ARG A 433 21.92 -1.52 -6.05
N PRO A 434 22.03 -0.78 -4.93
CA PRO A 434 21.40 -1.18 -3.68
C PRO A 434 19.88 -1.28 -3.83
N GLN A 435 19.29 -2.10 -2.97
CA GLN A 435 17.87 -1.99 -2.69
C GLN A 435 17.66 -1.33 -1.32
N ALA A 436 17.00 -0.17 -1.30
CA ALA A 436 16.93 0.66 -0.11
C ALA A 436 15.62 1.46 0.02
N HIS A 437 15.17 1.60 1.27
CA HIS A 437 14.14 2.59 1.62
C HIS A 437 14.77 3.93 1.99
N LEU A 438 14.14 5.03 1.56
CA LEU A 438 14.36 6.36 2.10
C LEU A 438 13.10 6.79 2.88
N SER A 439 13.24 6.79 4.20
CA SER A 439 12.16 7.12 5.13
C SER A 439 12.43 8.44 5.83
N ALA A 440 11.58 9.43 5.58
CA ALA A 440 11.72 10.75 6.18
C ALA A 440 11.37 10.83 7.66
N CYS A 441 10.81 9.78 8.28
CA CYS A 441 10.55 9.72 9.71
C CYS A 441 10.35 8.27 10.20
N PRO A 442 10.33 8.02 11.53
CA PRO A 442 10.23 6.66 12.08
C PRO A 442 8.94 5.89 11.73
N ARG A 443 7.91 6.56 11.18
CA ARG A 443 6.71 5.86 10.66
C ARG A 443 7.05 4.96 9.45
N SER A 444 8.13 5.27 8.74
CA SER A 444 8.69 4.48 7.65
C SER A 444 7.68 3.98 6.62
N CYS A 445 6.83 4.88 6.12
CA CYS A 445 5.81 4.53 5.12
C CYS A 445 6.40 3.96 3.82
N ALA A 446 7.68 4.18 3.55
CA ALA A 446 8.40 3.59 2.42
C ALA A 446 8.64 2.07 2.60
N SER A 447 8.73 1.59 3.84
CA SER A 447 9.04 0.19 4.17
C SER A 447 7.81 -0.71 4.14
N ALA A 448 7.06 -0.65 3.04
CA ALA A 448 5.90 -1.51 2.86
C ALA A 448 6.27 -2.93 2.40
N ARG A 449 7.48 -3.10 1.85
CA ARG A 449 8.19 -4.37 1.69
C ARG A 449 9.44 -4.31 2.55
N VAL A 450 10.05 -5.46 2.83
CA VAL A 450 11.39 -5.51 3.41
C VAL A 450 12.40 -5.20 2.31
N GLN A 451 13.40 -4.37 2.64
CA GLN A 451 14.57 -4.14 1.80
C GLN A 451 15.83 -4.34 2.64
N PRO A 452 16.96 -4.75 2.04
CA PRO A 452 18.22 -4.93 2.74
C PRO A 452 18.69 -3.68 3.47
N TYR A 453 18.44 -2.49 2.91
CA TYR A 453 18.89 -1.23 3.51
C TYR A 453 17.74 -0.25 3.79
N THR A 454 17.92 0.57 4.81
CA THR A 454 17.02 1.71 5.11
C THR A 454 17.83 2.93 5.50
N LEU A 455 17.64 4.02 4.76
CA LEU A 455 18.06 5.37 5.12
C LEU A 455 16.90 6.05 5.85
N LEU A 456 17.03 6.20 7.17
CA LEU A 456 16.06 6.88 8.02
C LEU A 456 16.53 8.30 8.33
N ALA A 457 15.75 9.32 7.95
CA ALA A 457 16.11 10.71 8.18
C ALA A 457 16.22 11.00 9.70
N SER A 458 17.35 11.59 10.10
CA SER A 458 17.60 12.08 11.45
C SER A 458 17.50 13.61 11.52
N THR A 459 17.82 14.30 10.42
CA THR A 459 17.64 15.74 10.19
C THR A 459 17.15 15.96 8.76
N PRO A 460 16.88 17.20 8.31
CA PRO A 460 16.52 17.45 6.91
C PRO A 460 17.52 16.89 5.91
N ASP A 461 18.83 16.96 6.19
CA ASP A 461 19.89 16.62 5.24
C ASP A 461 20.67 15.34 5.60
N HIS A 462 20.38 14.71 6.74
CA HIS A 462 21.12 13.54 7.23
C HIS A 462 20.23 12.33 7.50
N TYR A 463 20.80 11.16 7.26
CA TYR A 463 20.17 9.86 7.42
C TYR A 463 21.01 8.91 8.28
N GLN A 464 20.33 8.05 9.03
CA GLN A 464 20.88 6.84 9.61
C GLN A 464 20.76 5.71 8.59
N LEU A 465 21.87 4.99 8.32
CA LEU A 465 21.86 3.81 7.47
C LEU A 465 21.72 2.55 8.31
N TYR A 466 20.66 1.81 8.05
CA TYR A 466 20.40 0.49 8.64
C TYR A 466 20.54 -0.61 7.60
N GLN A 467 20.96 -1.79 8.04
CA GLN A 467 20.90 -3.04 7.29
C GLN A 467 19.99 -4.03 7.99
N ARG A 468 19.05 -4.60 7.25
CA ARG A 468 18.16 -5.64 7.74
C ARG A 468 18.98 -6.88 8.07
N THR A 469 18.81 -7.40 9.28
CA THR A 469 19.35 -8.72 9.67
C THR A 469 18.24 -9.52 10.35
N PRO A 470 18.23 -10.87 10.24
CA PRO A 470 17.20 -11.72 10.86
C PRO A 470 17.10 -11.55 12.38
N GLU A 471 18.21 -11.22 13.05
CA GLU A 471 18.34 -11.20 14.51
C GLU A 471 17.77 -9.92 15.14
N VAL A 472 17.59 -8.85 14.36
CA VAL A 472 17.21 -7.53 14.87
C VAL A 472 15.86 -7.09 14.29
N THR A 473 14.91 -6.79 15.16
CA THR A 473 13.58 -6.28 14.78
C THR A 473 13.67 -4.85 14.22
N GLY A 474 12.64 -4.40 13.50
CA GLY A 474 12.61 -3.05 12.90
C GLY A 474 13.53 -2.93 11.68
N PHE A 475 14.36 -1.88 11.60
CA PHE A 475 15.24 -1.66 10.44
C PHE A 475 16.51 -2.53 10.45
N GLY A 476 16.75 -3.28 11.53
CA GLY A 476 17.94 -4.12 11.68
C GLY A 476 19.10 -3.39 12.33
N ARG A 477 20.33 -3.75 11.95
CA ARG A 477 21.57 -3.19 12.51
C ARG A 477 21.83 -1.79 11.97
N LEU A 478 22.07 -0.83 12.87
CA LEU A 478 22.58 0.50 12.49
C LEU A 478 24.03 0.36 12.01
N LEU A 479 24.30 0.74 10.76
CA LEU A 479 25.64 0.72 10.17
C LEU A 479 26.33 2.08 10.31
N VAL A 480 25.60 3.15 10.06
CA VAL A 480 26.14 4.52 10.10
C VAL A 480 25.12 5.45 10.78
N PRO A 481 25.51 6.18 11.84
CA PRO A 481 24.57 6.95 12.66
C PRO A 481 24.13 8.29 12.03
N SER A 482 24.88 8.80 11.06
CA SER A 482 24.56 10.04 10.35
C SER A 482 25.37 10.11 9.05
N MET A 483 24.69 10.30 7.92
CA MET A 483 25.31 10.53 6.61
C MET A 483 24.42 11.41 5.74
N THR A 484 25.05 12.17 4.86
CA THR A 484 24.43 12.83 3.71
C THR A 484 24.12 11.81 2.61
N ILE A 485 23.37 12.24 1.59
CA ILE A 485 23.09 11.39 0.42
C ILE A 485 24.34 11.14 -0.42
N ASP A 486 25.26 12.12 -0.54
CA ASP A 486 26.53 11.93 -1.22
C ASP A 486 27.39 10.87 -0.53
N GLU A 487 27.46 10.92 0.80
CA GLU A 487 28.13 9.90 1.61
C GLU A 487 27.46 8.53 1.47
N ALA A 488 26.12 8.47 1.38
CA ALA A 488 25.39 7.23 1.13
C ALA A 488 25.73 6.63 -0.24
N GLY A 489 25.75 7.45 -1.30
CA GLY A 489 26.14 7.03 -2.64
C GLY A 489 27.57 6.47 -2.67
N ALA A 490 28.51 7.17 -2.04
CA ALA A 490 29.89 6.71 -1.91
C ALA A 490 30.02 5.45 -1.04
N TRP A 491 29.19 5.32 0.00
CA TRP A 491 29.14 4.13 0.84
C TRP A 491 28.69 2.91 0.05
N PHE A 492 27.58 3.01 -0.69
CA PHE A 492 27.10 1.90 -1.53
C PHE A 492 28.10 1.53 -2.62
N ALA A 493 28.75 2.49 -3.27
CA ALA A 493 29.81 2.21 -4.25
C ALA A 493 30.96 1.38 -3.68
N ARG A 494 31.36 1.63 -2.43
CA ARG A 494 32.45 0.89 -1.76
C ARG A 494 32.06 -0.51 -1.30
N HIS A 495 30.81 -0.71 -0.89
CA HIS A 495 30.37 -1.94 -0.22
C HIS A 495 29.53 -2.86 -1.11
N LEU A 496 28.93 -2.32 -2.17
CA LEU A 496 28.12 -3.04 -3.17
C LEU A 496 28.55 -2.66 -4.59
N PRO A 497 29.84 -2.88 -4.96
CA PRO A 497 30.31 -2.56 -6.30
C PRO A 497 29.57 -3.39 -7.36
N ALA A 498 29.51 -2.85 -8.59
CA ALA A 498 28.88 -3.51 -9.73
C ALA A 498 29.40 -4.95 -9.91
N GLY A 499 28.49 -5.91 -10.05
CA GLY A 499 28.83 -7.31 -10.35
C GLY A 499 28.85 -8.28 -9.15
N LEU A 500 28.53 -7.83 -7.93
CA LEU A 500 28.05 -8.76 -6.92
C LEU A 500 26.62 -9.19 -7.31
N PRO A 501 26.34 -10.49 -7.54
CA PRO A 501 24.96 -10.95 -7.59
C PRO A 501 24.27 -10.53 -6.29
N ASP A 502 23.00 -10.15 -6.38
CA ASP A 502 22.17 -9.84 -5.22
C ASP A 502 22.40 -10.94 -4.16
N ALA A 503 22.94 -10.54 -3.00
CA ALA A 503 23.40 -11.44 -1.94
C ALA A 503 22.26 -12.00 -1.11
#